data_AF-M8DLC7-F1
#
_entry.id   AF-M8DLC7-F1
#
_cell.length_a   1.000
_cell.length_b   1.000
_cell.length_c   1.000
_cell.angle_alpha   90.00
_cell.angle_beta   90.00
_cell.angle_gamma   90.00
#
_symmetry.space_group_name_H-M   'P 1'
#
loop_
_entity.id
_entity.type
_entity.pdbx_description
1 polymer ?
#
loop_
_entity_poly.entity_id
_entity_poly.type
_entity_poly.pdbx_seq_one_letter_code
_entity_poly.pdbx_strand_id
1 'polypeptide(L)'
;MISLNFAFEEKYRSHTVTLNIEETATPDTYSHAIEKLIHDFIPYIGKTQNDMYSLEIIVAGEEISEPAFWEKAILDFRLEDLAIRYHKALIHLVKSSKPVWLDEENPAGRSAAFYLSKLSVANLPYYTEYIKWHDMDHEVSEYQDIEELIKMYGWCPETLELAAVRGGIGCGQEGLWQFDSFVKEMGLREYLLENNLLDHFVFAVFLENYLKHYGEIMKNNRHFHWPLSYCLDFVSDILADLIEDEDVAGEYFAKCRSIAENYYAEHKLPV
;
A
#
# COMPACT_ATOMS: atom_id res chain seq x y z
N MET A 1 2.20 -23.32 20.87
CA MET A 1 0.82 -22.89 21.13
C MET A 1 0.58 -21.58 20.41
N ILE A 2 0.20 -21.62 19.13
CA ILE A 2 -0.21 -20.39 18.47
C ILE A 2 -1.66 -20.10 18.86
N SER A 3 -1.89 -19.32 19.92
CA SER A 3 -3.24 -18.96 20.39
C SER A 3 -3.59 -17.56 19.90
N LEU A 4 -4.15 -17.42 18.71
CA LEU A 4 -4.69 -16.11 18.33
C LEU A 4 -5.96 -15.84 19.16
N ASN A 5 -5.81 -15.09 20.25
CA ASN A 5 -6.87 -14.74 21.19
C ASN A 5 -7.55 -13.46 20.75
N PHE A 6 -8.82 -13.31 21.08
CA PHE A 6 -9.58 -12.14 20.71
C PHE A 6 -10.62 -11.86 21.77
N ALA A 7 -10.58 -10.67 22.36
CA ALA A 7 -11.46 -10.29 23.44
C ALA A 7 -12.09 -8.91 23.25
N PHE A 8 -13.43 -8.87 23.44
CA PHE A 8 -14.20 -7.86 24.19
C PHE A 8 -14.38 -6.45 23.59
N GLU A 9 -15.37 -5.61 23.90
CA GLU A 9 -16.61 -5.66 24.68
C GLU A 9 -17.66 -4.94 23.80
N GLU A 10 -18.74 -4.32 24.29
CA GLU A 10 -19.61 -3.50 23.42
C GLU A 10 -19.95 -2.10 23.94
N LYS A 11 -19.15 -1.09 23.55
CA LYS A 11 -19.47 0.34 23.30
C LYS A 11 -18.29 1.27 22.88
N TYR A 12 -17.00 0.93 22.70
CA TYR A 12 -16.16 -0.26 22.96
C TYR A 12 -16.42 -1.53 22.14
N ARG A 13 -17.04 -1.46 20.94
CA ARG A 13 -17.40 -2.65 20.15
C ARG A 13 -16.22 -3.14 19.31
N SER A 14 -15.42 -4.07 19.84
CA SER A 14 -14.50 -4.90 19.05
C SER A 14 -15.19 -6.20 18.64
N HIS A 15 -14.75 -6.77 17.53
CA HIS A 15 -15.40 -7.87 16.86
C HIS A 15 -14.36 -8.99 16.67
N THR A 16 -14.51 -10.04 17.48
CA THR A 16 -13.58 -11.15 17.69
C THR A 16 -13.80 -12.32 16.72
N VAL A 17 -12.73 -12.84 16.11
CA VAL A 17 -12.72 -14.09 15.32
C VAL A 17 -11.70 -15.06 15.94
N THR A 18 -12.16 -16.17 16.53
CA THR A 18 -11.30 -17.11 17.29
C THR A 18 -10.79 -18.28 16.44
N LEU A 19 -9.49 -18.59 16.52
CA LEU A 19 -8.80 -19.60 15.71
C LEU A 19 -7.88 -20.47 16.59
N ASN A 20 -8.26 -21.73 16.83
CA ASN A 20 -7.57 -22.62 17.79
C ASN A 20 -6.67 -23.64 17.08
N ILE A 21 -5.37 -23.69 17.41
CA ILE A 21 -4.43 -24.73 16.94
C ILE A 21 -3.40 -25.07 18.03
N GLU A 22 -3.25 -26.36 18.34
CA GLU A 22 -2.32 -26.88 19.35
C GLU A 22 -0.89 -27.09 18.76
N GLU A 23 0.12 -27.23 19.64
CA GLU A 23 1.54 -27.58 19.36
C GLU A 23 2.55 -26.44 19.04
N THR A 24 3.84 -26.82 18.96
CA THR A 24 5.05 -25.99 18.75
C THR A 24 4.95 -25.08 17.53
N ALA A 25 5.70 -23.96 17.51
CA ALA A 25 5.79 -23.10 16.33
C ALA A 25 6.39 -23.87 15.15
N THR A 26 5.55 -24.24 14.20
CA THR A 26 5.89 -25.03 13.01
C THR A 26 5.31 -24.37 11.76
N PRO A 27 5.83 -24.69 10.56
CA PRO A 27 5.23 -24.24 9.31
C PRO A 27 3.74 -24.58 9.20
N ASP A 28 3.32 -25.77 9.66
CA ASP A 28 1.93 -26.23 9.58
C ASP A 28 0.99 -25.41 10.48
N THR A 29 1.43 -25.05 11.68
CA THR A 29 0.64 -24.25 12.61
C THR A 29 0.46 -22.81 12.10
N TYR A 30 1.51 -22.20 11.55
CA TYR A 30 1.42 -20.90 10.87
C TYR A 30 0.56 -20.96 9.62
N SER A 31 0.68 -22.03 8.81
CA SER A 31 -0.13 -22.22 7.60
C SER A 31 -1.62 -22.26 7.94
N HIS A 32 -2.00 -23.04 8.95
CA HIS A 32 -3.38 -23.10 9.40
C HIS A 32 -3.84 -21.75 9.96
N ALA A 33 -3.01 -21.02 10.72
CA ALA A 33 -3.36 -19.69 11.20
C ALA A 33 -3.65 -18.70 10.05
N ILE A 34 -2.84 -18.70 8.98
CA ILE A 34 -3.08 -17.84 7.81
C ILE A 34 -4.34 -18.25 7.05
N GLU A 35 -4.57 -19.54 6.82
CA GLU A 35 -5.81 -20.04 6.19
C GLU A 35 -7.04 -19.58 6.97
N LYS A 36 -6.93 -19.55 8.28
CA LYS A 36 -7.97 -19.09 9.16
C LYS A 36 -8.19 -17.56 9.10
N LEU A 37 -7.13 -16.76 8.95
CA LEU A 37 -7.28 -15.33 8.63
C LEU A 37 -8.02 -15.13 7.29
N ILE A 38 -7.71 -15.95 6.28
CA ILE A 38 -8.34 -15.88 4.95
C ILE A 38 -9.81 -16.28 4.99
N HIS A 39 -10.13 -17.40 5.65
CA HIS A 39 -11.43 -18.04 5.55
C HIS A 39 -12.43 -17.62 6.63
N ASP A 40 -11.95 -17.11 7.77
CA ASP A 40 -12.81 -16.73 8.88
C ASP A 40 -12.74 -15.22 9.13
N PHE A 41 -11.54 -14.63 9.25
CA PHE A 41 -11.38 -13.22 9.63
C PHE A 41 -11.79 -12.24 8.53
N ILE A 42 -11.25 -12.37 7.31
CA ILE A 42 -11.58 -11.46 6.20
C ILE A 42 -13.10 -11.48 5.87
N PRO A 43 -13.77 -12.64 5.74
CA PRO A 43 -15.22 -12.67 5.52
C PRO A 43 -16.03 -12.04 6.65
N TYR A 44 -15.53 -12.15 7.89
CA TYR A 44 -16.16 -11.54 9.04
C TYR A 44 -16.06 -10.01 9.04
N ILE A 45 -14.89 -9.45 8.71
CA ILE A 45 -14.72 -8.01 8.49
C ILE A 45 -15.72 -7.55 7.43
N GLY A 46 -15.80 -8.25 6.30
CA GLY A 46 -16.72 -7.89 5.21
C GLY A 46 -18.20 -7.92 5.61
N LYS A 47 -18.59 -8.78 6.54
CA LYS A 47 -19.97 -8.86 7.07
C LYS A 47 -20.29 -7.71 8.05
N THR A 48 -19.34 -7.36 8.92
CA THR A 48 -19.59 -6.40 10.00
C THR A 48 -19.34 -4.95 9.58
N GLN A 49 -18.42 -4.73 8.63
CA GLN A 49 -18.08 -3.42 8.07
C GLN A 49 -17.73 -2.37 9.14
N ASN A 50 -17.10 -2.79 10.25
CA ASN A 50 -16.46 -1.86 11.18
C ASN A 50 -15.09 -1.41 10.66
N ASP A 51 -14.58 -0.29 11.18
CA ASP A 51 -13.28 0.28 10.80
C ASP A 51 -12.11 -0.37 11.55
N MET A 52 -12.34 -0.76 12.80
CA MET A 52 -11.32 -1.23 13.72
C MET A 52 -11.67 -2.61 14.28
N TYR A 53 -10.67 -3.47 14.27
CA TYR A 53 -10.64 -4.82 14.81
C TYR A 53 -9.43 -4.90 15.73
N SER A 54 -9.32 -5.96 16.52
CA SER A 54 -8.10 -6.30 17.25
C SER A 54 -7.51 -7.55 16.63
N LEU A 55 -6.17 -7.67 16.57
CA LEU A 55 -5.44 -8.90 16.24
C LEU A 55 -4.44 -9.35 17.35
N GLU A 56 -4.80 -10.18 18.34
CA GLU A 56 -3.85 -10.79 19.29
C GLU A 56 -3.35 -12.12 18.73
N ILE A 57 -2.03 -12.26 18.60
CA ILE A 57 -1.39 -13.46 18.11
C ILE A 57 -0.58 -14.07 19.24
N ILE A 58 -0.99 -15.18 19.83
CA ILE A 58 -0.13 -15.87 20.82
C ILE A 58 0.62 -16.96 20.09
N VAL A 59 1.87 -17.24 20.45
CA VAL A 59 2.73 -18.34 20.01
C VAL A 59 3.44 -18.94 21.22
N ALA A 60 3.38 -20.26 21.38
CA ALA A 60 3.82 -20.97 22.58
C ALA A 60 3.29 -20.44 23.94
N GLY A 61 2.14 -19.77 23.96
CA GLY A 61 1.56 -19.21 25.20
C GLY A 61 2.01 -17.77 25.48
N GLU A 62 2.79 -17.17 24.58
CA GLU A 62 3.23 -15.77 24.63
C GLU A 62 2.60 -14.97 23.50
N GLU A 63 2.07 -13.79 23.80
CA GLU A 63 1.60 -12.85 22.77
C GLU A 63 2.80 -12.33 21.96
N ILE A 64 2.66 -12.35 20.63
CA ILE A 64 3.61 -11.82 19.67
C ILE A 64 2.91 -10.78 18.81
N SER A 65 3.68 -9.81 18.33
CA SER A 65 3.17 -8.79 17.43
C SER A 65 2.86 -9.35 16.04
N GLU A 66 1.95 -8.70 15.32
CA GLU A 66 1.65 -9.04 13.93
C GLU A 66 2.89 -8.99 13.01
N PRO A 67 3.79 -7.99 13.11
CA PRO A 67 5.06 -8.03 12.40
C PRO A 67 5.89 -9.29 12.69
N ALA A 68 6.03 -9.70 13.96
CA ALA A 68 6.80 -10.89 14.33
C ALA A 68 6.17 -12.18 13.79
N PHE A 69 4.85 -12.24 13.70
CA PHE A 69 4.14 -13.36 13.08
C PHE A 69 4.45 -13.45 11.57
N TRP A 70 4.27 -12.36 10.82
CA TRP A 70 4.49 -12.38 9.38
C TRP A 70 5.96 -12.55 8.99
N GLU A 71 6.88 -11.97 9.76
CA GLU A 71 8.32 -12.19 9.59
C GLU A 71 8.64 -13.69 9.64
N LYS A 72 8.20 -14.36 10.70
CA LYS A 72 8.42 -15.80 10.87
C LYS A 72 7.72 -16.62 9.79
N ALA A 73 6.46 -16.29 9.49
CA ALA A 73 5.68 -17.02 8.49
C ALA A 73 6.36 -17.01 7.10
N ILE A 74 6.87 -15.85 6.69
CA ILE A 74 7.37 -15.64 5.33
C ILE A 74 8.86 -15.96 5.26
N LEU A 75 9.67 -15.41 6.17
CA LEU A 75 11.13 -15.52 6.08
C LEU A 75 11.64 -16.87 6.59
N ASP A 76 11.10 -17.40 7.69
CA ASP A 76 11.54 -18.68 8.26
C ASP A 76 10.80 -19.87 7.63
N PHE A 77 9.47 -19.76 7.51
CA PHE A 77 8.61 -20.89 7.12
C PHE A 77 8.23 -20.93 5.64
N ARG A 78 8.60 -19.91 4.84
CA ARG A 78 8.37 -19.88 3.39
C ARG A 78 6.89 -20.10 3.02
N LEU A 79 6.01 -19.34 3.68
CA LEU A 79 4.57 -19.39 3.45
C LEU A 79 4.10 -18.29 2.49
N GLU A 80 4.90 -18.01 1.44
CA GLU A 80 4.64 -16.89 0.53
C GLU A 80 3.28 -17.01 -0.15
N ASP A 81 2.93 -18.20 -0.64
CA ASP A 81 1.67 -18.43 -1.36
C ASP A 81 0.45 -18.12 -0.47
N LEU A 82 0.53 -18.46 0.82
CA LEU A 82 -0.53 -18.17 1.78
C LEU A 82 -0.58 -16.68 2.12
N ALA A 83 0.56 -16.03 2.32
CA ALA A 83 0.61 -14.59 2.54
C ALA A 83 0.07 -13.80 1.33
N ILE A 84 0.38 -14.23 0.10
CA ILE A 84 -0.17 -13.64 -1.13
C ILE A 84 -1.69 -13.82 -1.18
N ARG A 85 -2.22 -15.00 -0.83
CA ARG A 85 -3.67 -15.24 -0.78
C ARG A 85 -4.35 -14.35 0.26
N TYR A 86 -3.77 -14.22 1.44
CA TYR A 86 -4.24 -13.33 2.50
C TYR A 86 -4.28 -11.88 2.04
N HIS A 87 -3.18 -11.37 1.50
CA HIS A 87 -3.08 -10.00 1.02
C HIS A 87 -4.12 -9.71 -0.09
N LYS A 88 -4.23 -10.59 -1.10
CA LYS A 88 -5.23 -10.42 -2.17
C LYS A 88 -6.66 -10.43 -1.66
N ALA A 89 -6.97 -11.31 -0.70
CA ALA A 89 -8.31 -11.37 -0.10
C ALA A 89 -8.63 -10.09 0.68
N LEU A 90 -7.64 -9.55 1.40
CA LEU A 90 -7.81 -8.30 2.14
C LEU A 90 -7.99 -7.12 1.19
N ILE A 91 -7.09 -6.93 0.21
CA ILE A 91 -7.19 -5.86 -0.80
C ILE A 91 -8.52 -5.90 -1.55
N HIS A 92 -9.00 -7.08 -1.92
CA HIS A 92 -10.30 -7.23 -2.57
C HIS A 92 -11.43 -6.68 -1.69
N LEU A 93 -11.38 -6.93 -0.38
CA LEU A 93 -12.32 -6.37 0.58
C LEU A 93 -12.18 -4.84 0.63
N VAL A 94 -10.98 -4.30 0.87
CA VAL A 94 -10.75 -2.86 1.07
C VAL A 94 -11.19 -2.03 -0.15
N LYS A 95 -10.94 -2.53 -1.37
CA LYS A 95 -11.41 -1.91 -2.63
C LYS A 95 -12.92 -1.69 -2.71
N SER A 96 -13.68 -2.51 -1.99
CA SER A 96 -15.15 -2.47 -1.94
C SER A 96 -15.70 -1.89 -0.63
N SER A 97 -14.83 -1.59 0.33
CA SER A 97 -15.16 -1.12 1.66
C SER A 97 -14.28 0.05 2.07
N LYS A 98 -13.89 0.08 3.34
CA LYS A 98 -12.95 1.03 3.93
C LYS A 98 -11.69 0.30 4.42
N PRO A 99 -10.58 1.02 4.68
CA PRO A 99 -9.40 0.51 5.36
C PRO A 99 -9.73 -0.24 6.64
N VAL A 100 -8.94 -1.28 6.94
CA VAL A 100 -9.13 -2.15 8.10
C VAL A 100 -7.98 -1.92 9.06
N TRP A 101 -8.32 -1.57 10.29
CA TRP A 101 -7.35 -1.31 11.36
C TRP A 101 -7.37 -2.45 12.39
N LEU A 102 -6.20 -2.88 12.86
CA LEU A 102 -6.02 -3.89 13.91
C LEU A 102 -5.78 -3.28 15.30
N ASP A 103 -5.45 -1.98 15.32
CA ASP A 103 -5.47 -1.09 16.48
C ASP A 103 -5.34 0.36 15.97
N GLU A 104 -5.06 1.32 16.84
CA GLU A 104 -4.94 2.75 16.48
C GLU A 104 -3.70 3.07 15.61
N GLU A 105 -2.74 2.15 15.52
CA GLU A 105 -1.46 2.36 14.84
C GLU A 105 -1.08 1.24 13.86
N ASN A 106 -1.86 0.14 13.80
CA ASN A 106 -1.55 -1.03 13.01
C ASN A 106 -2.62 -1.34 11.96
N PRO A 107 -2.40 -0.89 10.72
CA PRO A 107 -3.28 -1.24 9.62
C PRO A 107 -3.13 -2.69 9.14
N ALA A 108 -4.25 -3.36 8.92
CA ALA A 108 -4.27 -4.77 8.58
C ALA A 108 -3.56 -5.03 7.24
N GLY A 109 -2.71 -6.07 7.22
CA GLY A 109 -2.04 -6.53 6.01
C GLY A 109 -0.78 -5.78 5.61
N ARG A 110 -0.43 -4.68 6.31
CA ARG A 110 0.85 -3.98 6.15
C ARG A 110 2.02 -4.95 6.32
N SER A 111 2.08 -5.60 7.48
CA SER A 111 3.16 -6.53 7.86
C SER A 111 3.32 -7.67 6.85
N ALA A 112 2.21 -8.28 6.41
CA ALA A 112 2.23 -9.35 5.41
C ALA A 112 2.83 -8.87 4.08
N ALA A 113 2.39 -7.71 3.58
CA ALA A 113 2.86 -7.15 2.32
C ALA A 113 4.32 -6.71 2.38
N PHE A 114 4.75 -6.15 3.51
CA PHE A 114 6.13 -5.72 3.74
C PHE A 114 7.10 -6.91 3.74
N TYR A 115 6.82 -7.95 4.55
CA TYR A 115 7.69 -9.13 4.61
C TYR A 115 7.67 -9.96 3.32
N LEU A 116 6.54 -9.99 2.59
CA LEU A 116 6.51 -10.55 1.23
C LEU A 116 7.50 -9.81 0.32
N SER A 117 7.53 -8.49 0.41
CA SER A 117 8.40 -7.63 -0.39
C SER A 117 9.86 -7.74 0.00
N LYS A 118 10.18 -7.96 1.29
CA LYS A 118 11.57 -8.22 1.75
C LYS A 118 12.15 -9.53 1.23
N LEU A 119 11.29 -10.49 0.86
CA LEU A 119 11.76 -11.77 0.36
C LEU A 119 12.28 -11.71 -1.08
N SER A 120 11.61 -10.93 -1.94
CA SER A 120 11.97 -10.78 -3.34
C SER A 120 11.38 -9.51 -3.92
N VAL A 121 12.15 -8.81 -4.77
CA VAL A 121 11.68 -7.63 -5.51
C VAL A 121 10.42 -7.92 -6.34
N ALA A 122 10.26 -9.16 -6.82
CA ALA A 122 9.07 -9.59 -7.56
C ALA A 122 7.77 -9.56 -6.73
N ASN A 123 7.88 -9.51 -5.40
CA ASN A 123 6.74 -9.39 -4.48
C ASN A 123 6.46 -7.95 -4.06
N LEU A 124 7.34 -6.99 -4.38
CA LEU A 124 7.15 -5.57 -4.07
C LEU A 124 5.82 -4.99 -4.59
N PRO A 125 5.27 -5.43 -5.74
CA PRO A 125 3.94 -5.02 -6.17
C PRO A 125 2.81 -5.26 -5.15
N TYR A 126 2.94 -6.22 -4.23
CA TYR A 126 1.94 -6.42 -3.17
C TYR A 126 1.97 -5.30 -2.12
N TYR A 127 3.16 -4.81 -1.75
CA TYR A 127 3.27 -3.66 -0.88
C TYR A 127 2.84 -2.37 -1.60
N THR A 128 3.20 -2.21 -2.87
CA THR A 128 2.69 -1.11 -3.70
C THR A 128 1.16 -1.13 -3.81
N GLU A 129 0.54 -2.31 -3.95
CA GLU A 129 -0.92 -2.44 -3.94
C GLU A 129 -1.53 -2.12 -2.57
N TYR A 130 -0.87 -2.51 -1.47
CA TYR A 130 -1.28 -2.11 -0.11
C TYR A 130 -1.33 -0.58 0.03
N ILE A 131 -0.25 0.13 -0.31
CA ILE A 131 -0.17 1.60 -0.20
C ILE A 131 -1.26 2.31 -1.02
N LYS A 132 -1.67 1.75 -2.17
CA LYS A 132 -2.74 2.33 -3.01
C LYS A 132 -4.12 2.30 -2.38
N TRP A 133 -4.39 1.38 -1.44
CA TRP A 133 -5.74 1.11 -0.93
C TRP A 133 -5.84 1.23 0.59
N HIS A 134 -4.76 1.63 1.23
CA HIS A 134 -4.72 1.90 2.66
C HIS A 134 -4.81 3.40 2.95
N ASP A 135 -5.21 3.74 4.18
CA ASP A 135 -5.29 5.13 4.63
C ASP A 135 -3.88 5.64 4.99
N MET A 136 -3.24 6.29 4.02
CA MET A 136 -1.93 6.89 4.19
C MET A 136 -1.97 8.25 4.92
N ASP A 137 -3.15 8.83 5.18
CA ASP A 137 -3.28 10.05 6.00
C ASP A 137 -3.02 9.76 7.49
N HIS A 138 -3.09 8.48 7.89
CA HIS A 138 -2.78 7.99 9.24
C HIS A 138 -1.60 7.01 9.23
N GLU A 139 -0.66 7.16 8.31
CA GLU A 139 0.53 6.31 8.26
C GLU A 139 1.34 6.37 9.57
N VAL A 140 1.90 5.23 9.97
CA VAL A 140 2.69 5.11 11.20
C VAL A 140 4.09 4.60 10.91
N SER A 141 4.20 3.61 10.03
CA SER A 141 5.47 2.93 9.73
C SER A 141 5.72 2.77 8.23
N GLU A 142 4.72 3.08 7.40
CA GLU A 142 4.78 2.91 5.95
C GLU A 142 5.91 3.73 5.33
N TYR A 143 6.15 4.94 5.85
CA TYR A 143 7.29 5.76 5.48
C TYR A 143 8.60 4.98 5.61
N GLN A 144 8.87 4.37 6.77
CA GLN A 144 10.11 3.63 7.01
C GLN A 144 10.18 2.34 6.17
N ASP A 145 9.06 1.65 6.00
CA ASP A 145 8.99 0.45 5.17
C ASP A 145 9.37 0.74 3.71
N ILE A 146 8.83 1.83 3.15
CA ILE A 146 9.14 2.25 1.77
C ILE A 146 10.63 2.56 1.63
N GLU A 147 11.20 3.34 2.56
CA GLU A 147 12.63 3.61 2.54
C GLU A 147 13.48 2.33 2.64
N GLU A 148 13.11 1.40 3.52
CA GLU A 148 13.83 0.14 3.68
C GLU A 148 13.80 -0.69 2.39
N LEU A 149 12.63 -0.81 1.76
CA LEU A 149 12.48 -1.56 0.51
C LEU A 149 13.28 -0.93 -0.64
N ILE A 150 13.26 0.40 -0.77
CA ILE A 150 14.06 1.10 -1.80
C ILE A 150 15.56 0.96 -1.51
N LYS A 151 15.99 1.10 -0.25
CA LYS A 151 17.41 0.89 0.14
C LYS A 151 17.87 -0.55 -0.10
N MET A 152 16.98 -1.52 0.06
CA MET A 152 17.27 -2.95 -0.13
C MET A 152 17.46 -3.30 -1.62
N TYR A 153 16.60 -2.82 -2.49
CA TYR A 153 16.60 -3.20 -3.91
C TYR A 153 17.27 -2.18 -4.83
N GLY A 154 17.51 -0.96 -4.35
CA GLY A 154 17.89 0.17 -5.17
C GLY A 154 16.76 0.59 -6.12
N TRP A 155 17.10 1.42 -7.10
CA TRP A 155 16.16 1.81 -8.15
C TRP A 155 16.02 0.71 -9.20
N CYS A 156 14.79 0.26 -9.40
CA CYS A 156 14.37 -0.72 -10.38
C CYS A 156 12.90 -0.45 -10.75
N PRO A 157 12.33 -1.11 -11.78
CA PRO A 157 10.94 -0.88 -12.17
C PRO A 157 9.94 -0.95 -11.01
N GLU A 158 10.12 -1.90 -10.09
CA GLU A 158 9.24 -2.09 -8.95
C GLU A 158 9.35 -0.96 -7.92
N THR A 159 10.57 -0.51 -7.58
CA THR A 159 10.77 0.60 -6.63
C THR A 159 10.41 1.96 -7.23
N LEU A 160 10.53 2.10 -8.56
CA LEU A 160 9.99 3.27 -9.27
C LEU A 160 8.45 3.33 -9.18
N GLU A 161 7.76 2.20 -9.33
CA GLU A 161 6.30 2.16 -9.14
C GLU A 161 5.92 2.51 -7.70
N LEU A 162 6.64 1.98 -6.71
CA LEU A 162 6.39 2.32 -5.30
C LEU A 162 6.61 3.81 -5.03
N ALA A 163 7.69 4.41 -5.54
CA ALA A 163 7.95 5.84 -5.40
C ALA A 163 6.86 6.70 -6.08
N ALA A 164 6.43 6.32 -7.29
CA ALA A 164 5.36 7.02 -7.98
C ALA A 164 4.01 6.93 -7.24
N VAL A 165 3.70 5.78 -6.65
CA VAL A 165 2.49 5.60 -5.83
C VAL A 165 2.57 6.46 -4.58
N ARG A 166 3.73 6.48 -3.91
CA ARG A 166 3.95 7.28 -2.72
C ARG A 166 3.90 8.79 -2.99
N GLY A 167 4.36 9.26 -4.14
CA GLY A 167 4.21 10.68 -4.52
C GLY A 167 2.82 11.05 -5.05
N GLY A 168 1.93 10.07 -5.24
CA GLY A 168 0.64 10.27 -5.92
C GLY A 168 -0.52 9.58 -5.20
N ILE A 169 -0.89 8.40 -5.67
CA ILE A 169 -2.10 7.69 -5.24
C ILE A 169 -2.14 7.47 -3.72
N GLY A 170 -1.03 7.02 -3.15
CA GLY A 170 -0.87 6.77 -1.72
C GLY A 170 -0.03 7.86 -1.05
N CYS A 171 -0.25 9.12 -1.44
CA CYS A 171 0.50 10.25 -0.90
C CYS A 171 0.36 10.34 0.61
N GLY A 172 -0.85 10.33 1.15
CA GLY A 172 -1.01 10.52 2.60
C GLY A 172 -0.43 11.83 3.11
N GLN A 173 -0.10 11.86 4.40
CA GLN A 173 0.39 13.07 5.07
C GLN A 173 1.85 13.42 4.71
N GLU A 174 2.75 12.42 4.58
CA GLU A 174 4.18 12.65 4.31
C GLU A 174 4.62 12.32 2.86
N GLY A 175 3.71 11.96 1.96
CA GLY A 175 4.09 11.41 0.64
C GLY A 175 4.93 12.32 -0.24
N LEU A 176 4.55 13.59 -0.38
CA LEU A 176 5.33 14.57 -1.15
C LEU A 176 6.70 14.82 -0.51
N TRP A 177 6.76 14.91 0.83
CA TRP A 177 8.02 15.09 1.55
C TRP A 177 8.96 13.89 1.38
N GLN A 178 8.40 12.68 1.43
CA GLN A 178 9.16 11.46 1.19
C GLN A 178 9.62 11.36 -0.26
N PHE A 179 8.76 11.74 -1.22
CA PHE A 179 9.13 11.77 -2.63
C PHE A 179 10.28 12.74 -2.90
N ASP A 180 10.25 13.93 -2.28
CA ASP A 180 11.36 14.88 -2.33
C ASP A 180 12.67 14.27 -1.80
N SER A 181 12.63 13.54 -0.69
CA SER A 181 13.79 12.78 -0.17
C SER A 181 14.26 11.71 -1.17
N PHE A 182 13.35 11.02 -1.87
CA PHE A 182 13.75 10.08 -2.93
C PHE A 182 14.59 10.74 -4.02
N VAL A 183 14.20 11.95 -4.43
CA VAL A 183 14.91 12.74 -5.43
C VAL A 183 16.23 13.27 -4.88
N LYS A 184 16.22 13.97 -3.76
CA LYS A 184 17.39 14.72 -3.25
C LYS A 184 18.40 13.87 -2.49
N GLU A 185 17.94 12.83 -1.80
CA GLU A 185 18.75 12.07 -0.84
C GLU A 185 19.00 10.64 -1.29
N MET A 186 18.06 10.03 -2.03
CA MET A 186 18.16 8.62 -2.45
C MET A 186 18.51 8.43 -3.93
N GLY A 187 18.71 9.50 -4.69
CA GLY A 187 19.26 9.46 -6.04
C GLY A 187 18.27 9.05 -7.14
N LEU A 188 16.96 9.22 -6.92
CA LEU A 188 15.93 8.88 -7.91
C LEU A 188 16.15 9.62 -9.22
N ARG A 189 16.42 10.91 -9.16
CA ARG A 189 16.58 11.76 -10.35
C ARG A 189 17.81 11.34 -11.17
N GLU A 190 18.94 11.16 -10.52
CA GLU A 190 20.19 10.70 -11.15
C GLU A 190 19.95 9.38 -11.86
N TYR A 191 19.31 8.43 -11.19
CA TYR A 191 18.96 7.14 -11.79
C TYR A 191 18.07 7.30 -13.02
N LEU A 192 17.03 8.13 -12.98
CA LEU A 192 16.14 8.37 -14.11
C LEU A 192 16.88 9.01 -15.30
N LEU A 193 17.78 9.97 -15.05
CA LEU A 193 18.53 10.65 -16.10
C LEU A 193 19.60 9.74 -16.73
N GLU A 194 20.40 9.06 -15.91
CA GLU A 194 21.46 8.15 -16.37
C GLU A 194 20.91 7.01 -17.23
N ASN A 195 19.68 6.56 -16.94
CA ASN A 195 19.02 5.47 -17.65
C ASN A 195 18.03 5.95 -18.74
N ASN A 196 17.90 7.26 -18.98
CA ASN A 196 16.93 7.85 -19.92
C ASN A 196 15.47 7.41 -19.65
N LEU A 197 15.10 7.33 -18.37
CA LEU A 197 13.78 6.87 -17.90
C LEU A 197 12.86 8.02 -17.47
N LEU A 198 13.29 9.29 -17.48
CA LEU A 198 12.49 10.42 -16.99
C LEU A 198 11.11 10.51 -17.66
N ASP A 199 11.05 10.51 -19.00
CA ASP A 199 9.78 10.52 -19.75
C ASP A 199 8.90 9.33 -19.37
N HIS A 200 9.49 8.12 -19.32
CA HIS A 200 8.75 6.91 -18.99
C HIS A 200 8.19 6.97 -17.56
N PHE A 201 8.98 7.43 -16.61
CA PHE A 201 8.57 7.58 -15.22
C PHE A 201 7.40 8.57 -15.09
N VAL A 202 7.56 9.79 -15.63
CA VAL A 202 6.53 10.83 -15.51
C VAL A 202 5.22 10.40 -16.18
N PHE A 203 5.28 9.95 -17.44
CA PHE A 203 4.06 9.73 -18.21
C PHE A 203 3.42 8.36 -17.98
N ALA A 204 4.21 7.29 -17.92
CA ALA A 204 3.68 5.92 -17.87
C ALA A 204 3.63 5.33 -16.45
N VAL A 205 4.63 5.62 -15.61
CA VAL A 205 4.68 5.08 -14.24
C VAL A 205 3.84 5.93 -13.29
N PHE A 206 3.97 7.25 -13.34
CA PHE A 206 3.26 8.18 -12.48
C PHE A 206 1.89 8.59 -13.05
N LEU A 207 1.85 9.42 -14.09
CA LEU A 207 0.62 10.09 -14.53
C LEU A 207 -0.46 9.11 -14.98
N GLU A 208 -0.13 8.15 -15.84
CA GLU A 208 -1.11 7.18 -16.36
C GLU A 208 -1.75 6.35 -15.23
N ASN A 209 -0.96 5.88 -14.26
CA ASN A 209 -1.48 5.14 -13.13
C ASN A 209 -2.31 6.02 -12.18
N TYR A 210 -1.86 7.25 -11.93
CA TYR A 210 -2.60 8.23 -11.13
C TYR A 210 -3.99 8.52 -11.73
N LEU A 211 -4.05 8.83 -13.03
CA LEU A 211 -5.30 9.07 -13.75
C LEU A 211 -6.22 7.85 -13.77
N LYS A 212 -5.67 6.65 -14.00
CA LYS A 212 -6.44 5.40 -13.98
C LYS A 212 -7.08 5.17 -12.62
N HIS A 213 -6.30 5.27 -11.54
CA HIS A 213 -6.77 5.01 -10.19
C HIS A 213 -7.91 5.97 -9.78
N TYR A 214 -7.69 7.29 -9.88
CA TYR A 214 -8.73 8.25 -9.51
C TYR A 214 -9.91 8.25 -10.48
N GLY A 215 -9.68 7.94 -11.76
CA GLY A 215 -10.75 7.72 -12.73
C GLY A 215 -11.67 6.56 -12.34
N GLU A 216 -11.11 5.45 -11.83
CA GLU A 216 -11.89 4.33 -11.29
C GLU A 216 -12.66 4.72 -10.03
N ILE A 217 -12.03 5.41 -9.09
CA ILE A 217 -12.69 5.88 -7.86
C ILE A 217 -13.88 6.79 -8.19
N MET A 218 -13.68 7.80 -9.04
CA MET A 218 -14.74 8.75 -9.40
C MET A 218 -15.91 8.08 -10.14
N LYS A 219 -15.65 7.05 -10.96
CA LYS A 219 -16.72 6.27 -11.61
C LYS A 219 -17.55 5.48 -10.59
N ASN A 220 -16.91 4.96 -9.55
CA ASN A 220 -17.55 4.11 -8.54
C ASN A 220 -18.17 4.90 -7.39
N ASN A 221 -17.77 6.16 -7.19
CA ASN A 221 -18.25 7.01 -6.09
C ASN A 221 -18.84 8.33 -6.61
N ARG A 222 -20.17 8.39 -6.69
CA ARG A 222 -20.92 9.55 -7.24
C ARG A 222 -20.74 10.85 -6.44
N HIS A 223 -20.26 10.77 -5.21
CA HIS A 223 -20.07 11.92 -4.33
C HIS A 223 -18.61 12.36 -4.26
N PHE A 224 -17.70 11.56 -4.80
CA PHE A 224 -16.29 11.89 -4.88
C PHE A 224 -16.01 12.61 -6.19
N HIS A 225 -15.60 13.86 -6.09
CA HIS A 225 -15.19 14.67 -7.23
C HIS A 225 -13.76 15.10 -6.99
N TRP A 226 -12.87 14.70 -7.90
CA TRP A 226 -11.48 15.10 -7.91
C TRP A 226 -11.24 15.95 -9.16
N PRO A 227 -11.43 17.29 -9.06
CA PRO A 227 -11.30 18.18 -10.21
C PRO A 227 -9.95 18.00 -10.89
N LEU A 228 -9.91 18.25 -12.19
CA LEU A 228 -8.68 18.12 -12.96
C LEU A 228 -7.56 18.99 -12.37
N SER A 229 -7.91 20.17 -11.85
CA SER A 229 -6.94 21.08 -11.21
C SER A 229 -6.20 20.40 -10.06
N TYR A 230 -6.88 19.62 -9.22
CA TYR A 230 -6.25 18.96 -8.07
C TYR A 230 -5.30 17.85 -8.53
N CYS A 231 -5.64 17.11 -9.59
CA CYS A 231 -4.71 16.17 -10.22
C CYS A 231 -3.45 16.89 -10.74
N LEU A 232 -3.62 18.07 -11.35
CA LEU A 232 -2.51 18.82 -11.91
C LEU A 232 -1.63 19.46 -10.84
N ASP A 233 -2.16 19.81 -9.67
CA ASP A 233 -1.37 20.33 -8.55
C ASP A 233 -0.33 19.28 -8.11
N PHE A 234 -0.74 18.02 -7.90
CA PHE A 234 0.19 16.91 -7.59
C PHE A 234 1.22 16.67 -8.70
N VAL A 235 0.80 16.73 -9.96
CA VAL A 235 1.73 16.60 -11.09
C VAL A 235 2.76 17.73 -11.08
N SER A 236 2.35 18.95 -10.76
CA SER A 236 3.24 20.10 -10.65
C SER A 236 4.29 19.90 -9.56
N ASP A 237 3.88 19.44 -8.38
CA ASP A 237 4.80 19.20 -7.26
C ASP A 237 5.85 18.14 -7.61
N ILE A 238 5.43 17.00 -8.17
CA ILE A 238 6.34 15.94 -8.59
C ILE A 238 7.32 16.39 -9.69
N LEU A 239 6.86 17.20 -10.64
CA LEU A 239 7.73 17.75 -11.68
C LEU A 239 8.75 18.74 -11.11
N ALA A 240 8.36 19.56 -10.12
CA ALA A 240 9.24 20.51 -9.46
C ALA A 240 10.40 19.80 -8.72
N ASP A 241 10.13 18.63 -8.13
CA ASP A 241 11.19 17.83 -7.50
C ASP A 241 12.10 17.15 -8.53
N LEU A 242 11.54 16.62 -9.63
CA LEU A 242 12.30 15.86 -10.64
C LEU A 242 13.09 16.74 -11.62
N ILE A 243 12.62 17.96 -11.92
CA ILE A 243 13.13 18.79 -13.01
C ILE A 243 13.51 20.18 -12.48
N GLU A 244 14.81 20.41 -12.31
CA GLU A 244 15.37 21.67 -11.81
C GLU A 244 15.19 22.86 -12.77
N ASP A 245 15.14 22.61 -14.09
CA ASP A 245 14.96 23.66 -15.10
C ASP A 245 13.47 23.98 -15.25
N GLU A 246 13.07 25.18 -14.83
CA GLU A 246 11.66 25.63 -14.82
C GLU A 246 11.02 25.63 -16.22
N ASP A 247 11.78 25.93 -17.28
CA ASP A 247 11.26 25.93 -18.65
C ASP A 247 10.97 24.49 -19.09
N VAL A 248 11.90 23.57 -18.81
CA VAL A 248 11.71 22.13 -19.09
C VAL A 248 10.57 21.56 -18.27
N ALA A 249 10.47 21.89 -16.98
CA ALA A 249 9.37 21.48 -16.11
C ALA A 249 8.02 21.98 -16.66
N GLY A 250 7.98 23.22 -17.16
CA GLY A 250 6.81 23.81 -17.83
C GLY A 250 6.38 23.04 -19.09
N GLU A 251 7.32 22.60 -19.92
CA GLU A 251 7.03 21.78 -21.09
C GLU A 251 6.47 20.40 -20.72
N TYR A 252 7.03 19.74 -19.70
CA TYR A 252 6.51 18.47 -19.18
C TYR A 252 5.11 18.65 -18.60
N PHE A 253 4.90 19.69 -17.81
CA PHE A 253 3.60 20.00 -17.22
C PHE A 253 2.53 20.25 -18.29
N ALA A 254 2.86 20.98 -19.36
CA ALA A 254 1.94 21.20 -20.48
C ALA A 254 1.55 19.87 -21.18
N LYS A 255 2.50 18.94 -21.34
CA LYS A 255 2.23 17.60 -21.87
C LYS A 255 1.33 16.79 -20.92
N CYS A 256 1.66 16.76 -19.62
CA CYS A 256 0.86 16.08 -18.61
C CYS A 256 -0.58 16.63 -18.57
N ARG A 257 -0.74 17.95 -18.62
CA ARG A 257 -2.04 18.61 -18.69
C ARG A 257 -2.84 18.13 -19.90
N SER A 258 -2.24 18.14 -21.09
CA SER A 258 -2.94 17.68 -22.31
C SER A 258 -3.38 16.22 -22.21
N ILE A 259 -2.54 15.34 -21.66
CA ILE A 259 -2.88 13.93 -21.42
C ILE A 259 -4.04 13.80 -20.44
N ALA A 260 -3.98 14.52 -19.31
CA ALA A 260 -5.02 14.48 -18.28
C ALA A 260 -6.36 15.04 -18.79
N GLU A 261 -6.35 16.16 -19.54
CA GLU A 261 -7.55 16.73 -20.17
C GLU A 261 -8.21 15.74 -21.13
N ASN A 262 -7.42 15.07 -21.98
CA ASN A 262 -7.92 14.05 -22.89
C ASN A 262 -8.53 12.87 -22.12
N TYR A 263 -7.83 12.38 -21.09
CA TYR A 263 -8.32 11.29 -20.26
C TYR A 263 -9.66 11.65 -19.59
N TYR A 264 -9.76 12.82 -18.97
CA TYR A 264 -10.99 13.32 -18.34
C TYR A 264 -12.14 13.44 -19.34
N ALA A 265 -11.88 13.97 -20.54
CA ALA A 265 -12.87 14.10 -21.60
C ALA A 265 -13.37 12.73 -22.11
N GLU A 266 -12.46 11.80 -22.39
CA GLU A 266 -12.77 10.44 -22.83
C GLU A 266 -13.61 9.68 -21.81
N HIS A 267 -13.32 9.88 -20.53
CA HIS A 267 -13.94 9.18 -19.42
C HIS A 267 -15.14 9.90 -18.82
N LYS A 268 -15.48 11.10 -19.34
CA LYS A 268 -16.57 11.97 -18.87
C LYS A 268 -16.47 12.29 -17.38
N LEU A 269 -15.24 12.55 -16.92
CA LEU A 269 -14.93 12.93 -15.54
C LEU A 269 -15.17 14.43 -15.33
N PRO A 270 -15.45 14.88 -14.09
CA PRO A 270 -15.61 16.30 -13.79
C PRO A 270 -14.30 17.05 -13.98
N VAL A 271 -14.32 18.15 -14.75
CA VAL A 271 -13.17 19.04 -14.95
C VAL A 271 -13.08 20.06 -13.82
#